data_AF-A0A969I3Z3-F1
#
_entry.id   AF-A0A969I3Z3-F1
#
_cell.length_a   1.000
_cell.length_b   1.000
_cell.length_c   1.000
_cell.angle_alpha   90.00
_cell.angle_beta   90.00
_cell.angle_gamma   90.00
#
_symmetry.space_group_name_H-M   'P 1'
#
loop_
_entity.id
_entity.type
_entity.pdbx_description
1 polymer ?
#
loop_
_entity_poly.entity_id
_entity_poly.type
_entity_poly.pdbx_seq_one_letter_code
_entity_poly.pdbx_strand_id
1 'polypeptide(L)'
;MRCGFLGGLTDATTAEAAVEQLFGGVSGTGTVGLLVMNWRTEELDIGEFQSGYGEATYDVEGSLRWFLRGNLSSTEEKALQRFLVQLTGFSVLLGGFGKSWRRADHRLFYSQYYDGGRKPLIGCQWGWQGNSLNRDARSFQKIERVGDFIDGLRERSRDWLRSQNHPLNEAQPADWRESWHPGRVQVWGRVAEDAEDSEAISWFHEPYQPGETIARTDLTGKVSQVGRIWHRLYPFVRVKKVAATPKPKFVGTETTKFWELLTIFPDDSRLAREFLDYLETERPGGFQRLWG
;
A
#
# COMPACT_ATOMS: atom_id res chain seq x y z
N MET A 1 12.33 -7.48 -9.42
CA MET A 1 11.33 -6.79 -8.58
C MET A 1 11.16 -5.38 -9.15
N ARG A 2 9.99 -4.75 -9.09
CA ARG A 2 9.80 -3.35 -9.52
C ARG A 2 9.38 -2.52 -8.30
N CYS A 3 9.92 -1.30 -8.18
CA CYS A 3 9.54 -0.35 -7.15
C CYS A 3 8.86 0.84 -7.81
N GLY A 4 7.53 0.94 -7.66
CA GLY A 4 6.72 1.97 -8.31
C GLY A 4 7.17 3.41 -8.01
N PHE A 5 7.68 3.68 -6.80
CA PHE A 5 8.21 5.01 -6.45
C PHE A 5 9.48 5.36 -7.20
N LEU A 6 10.39 4.40 -7.40
CA LEU A 6 11.60 4.65 -8.21
C LEU A 6 11.22 4.80 -9.68
N GLY A 7 10.31 3.96 -10.19
CA GLY A 7 9.78 4.07 -11.56
C GLY A 7 9.02 5.37 -11.83
N GLY A 8 8.47 6.01 -10.79
CA GLY A 8 7.79 7.30 -10.91
C GLY A 8 8.72 8.52 -10.92
N LEU A 9 10.03 8.29 -10.76
CA LEU A 9 11.06 9.33 -10.66
C LEU A 9 12.09 9.29 -11.79
N THR A 10 12.13 8.21 -12.55
CA THR A 10 13.10 7.99 -13.63
C THR A 10 12.56 6.94 -14.61
N ASP A 11 13.30 6.68 -15.69
CA ASP A 11 12.93 5.68 -16.67
C ASP A 11 12.99 4.23 -16.12
N ALA A 12 12.43 3.28 -16.87
CA ALA A 12 12.34 1.89 -16.44
C ALA A 12 13.71 1.23 -16.22
N THR A 13 14.71 1.57 -17.03
CA THR A 13 16.05 0.98 -16.96
C THR A 13 16.76 1.43 -15.69
N THR A 14 16.76 2.74 -15.43
CA THR A 14 17.37 3.33 -14.24
C THR A 14 16.66 2.85 -12.97
N ALA A 15 15.32 2.79 -12.99
CA ALA A 15 14.55 2.32 -11.85
C ALA A 15 14.80 0.83 -11.56
N GLU A 16 14.87 -0.03 -12.58
CA GLU A 16 15.21 -1.45 -12.41
C GLU A 16 16.63 -1.62 -11.86
N ALA A 17 17.62 -0.90 -12.39
CA ALA A 17 18.99 -0.93 -11.87
C ALA A 17 19.06 -0.52 -10.38
N ALA A 18 18.35 0.54 -9.99
CA ALA A 18 18.29 0.99 -8.59
C ALA A 18 17.60 -0.04 -7.68
N VAL A 19 16.56 -0.72 -8.17
CA VAL A 19 15.89 -1.80 -7.41
C VAL A 19 16.80 -3.01 -7.25
N GLU A 20 17.50 -3.43 -8.31
CA GLU A 20 18.43 -4.55 -8.26
C GLU A 20 19.62 -4.27 -7.35
N GLN A 21 20.13 -3.04 -7.34
CA GLN A 21 21.17 -2.61 -6.41
C GLN A 21 20.71 -2.75 -4.94
N LEU A 22 19.45 -2.43 -4.65
CA LEU A 22 18.89 -2.54 -3.31
C LEU A 22 18.63 -4.00 -2.90
N PHE A 23 17.85 -4.74 -3.69
CA PHE A 23 17.27 -6.02 -3.27
C PHE A 23 17.88 -7.24 -3.97
N GLY A 24 18.79 -7.01 -4.92
CA GLY A 24 19.31 -8.02 -5.81
C GLY A 24 18.47 -8.19 -7.07
N GLY A 25 19.08 -8.80 -8.06
CA GLY A 25 18.51 -9.00 -9.39
C GLY A 25 18.95 -10.33 -9.99
N VAL A 26 18.15 -10.87 -10.90
CA VAL A 26 18.50 -12.05 -11.69
C VAL A 26 18.87 -11.70 -13.13
N SER A 27 18.88 -10.41 -13.46
CA SER A 27 19.29 -9.93 -14.79
C SER A 27 20.78 -10.22 -15.01
N GLY A 28 21.14 -10.69 -16.21
CA GLY A 28 22.52 -10.98 -16.57
C GLY A 28 23.17 -12.06 -15.69
N THR A 29 24.29 -11.72 -15.04
CA THR A 29 25.04 -12.62 -14.14
C THR A 29 24.47 -12.71 -12.73
N GLY A 30 23.36 -12.01 -12.46
CA GLY A 30 22.81 -11.86 -11.12
C GLY A 30 23.52 -10.76 -10.32
N THR A 31 22.71 -9.99 -9.59
CA THR A 31 23.16 -8.90 -8.73
C THR A 31 22.84 -9.26 -7.29
N VAL A 32 23.84 -9.16 -6.42
CA VAL A 32 23.64 -9.26 -4.98
C VAL A 32 23.28 -7.87 -4.45
N GLY A 33 22.09 -7.72 -3.89
CA GLY A 33 21.62 -6.44 -3.35
C GLY A 33 22.33 -6.01 -2.06
N LEU A 34 22.24 -4.71 -1.79
CA LEU A 34 22.69 -4.07 -0.56
C LEU A 34 21.86 -4.47 0.66
N LEU A 35 20.62 -4.90 0.49
CA LEU A 35 19.71 -5.19 1.59
C LEU A 35 19.41 -6.67 1.71
N VAL A 36 19.49 -7.15 2.94
CA VAL A 36 18.94 -8.44 3.34
C VAL A 36 17.70 -8.19 4.19
N MET A 37 16.58 -8.72 3.73
CA MET A 37 15.32 -8.72 4.46
C MET A 37 15.25 -9.92 5.38
N ASN A 38 14.92 -9.71 6.66
CA ASN A 38 14.71 -10.77 7.64
C ASN A 38 13.40 -10.54 8.36
N TRP A 39 12.43 -11.41 8.12
CA TRP A 39 11.22 -11.50 8.93
C TRP A 39 11.47 -12.45 10.10
N ARG A 40 11.23 -11.99 11.31
CA ARG A 40 11.19 -12.83 12.50
C ARG A 40 9.75 -12.95 12.97
N THR A 41 9.18 -14.13 12.77
CA THR A 41 7.87 -14.50 13.28
C THR A 41 7.88 -14.50 14.81
N GLU A 42 6.85 -13.89 15.40
CA GLU A 42 6.58 -13.89 16.83
C GLU A 42 5.36 -14.78 17.11
N GLU A 43 4.32 -14.65 16.29
CA GLU A 43 3.13 -15.49 16.31
C GLU A 43 2.75 -15.87 14.86
N LEU A 44 2.28 -17.11 14.68
CA LEU A 44 1.81 -17.62 13.40
C LEU A 44 0.72 -18.64 13.64
N ASP A 45 -0.48 -18.32 13.19
CA ASP A 45 -1.57 -19.27 13.05
C ASP A 45 -1.74 -19.62 11.56
N ILE A 46 -1.85 -20.91 11.25
CA ILE A 46 -2.09 -21.41 9.90
C ILE A 46 -3.42 -22.14 9.91
N GLY A 47 -4.33 -21.67 9.07
CA GLY A 47 -5.67 -22.22 8.94
C GLY A 47 -6.00 -22.55 7.49
N GLU A 48 -7.28 -22.81 7.27
CA GLU A 48 -7.84 -23.08 5.95
C GLU A 48 -9.19 -22.37 5.81
N PHE A 49 -9.39 -21.70 4.69
CA PHE A 49 -10.65 -21.03 4.38
C PHE A 49 -11.69 -22.02 3.84
N GLN A 50 -12.51 -22.54 4.75
CA GLN A 50 -13.49 -23.61 4.47
C GLN A 50 -14.64 -23.17 3.55
N SER A 51 -15.05 -21.90 3.60
CA SER A 51 -16.13 -21.38 2.72
C SER A 51 -15.67 -21.22 1.26
N GLY A 52 -14.36 -21.25 1.02
CA GLY A 52 -13.75 -21.18 -0.31
C GLY A 52 -13.29 -22.55 -0.80
N TYR A 53 -12.24 -22.55 -1.61
CA TYR A 53 -11.67 -23.77 -2.22
C TYR A 53 -10.73 -24.54 -1.29
N GLY A 54 -10.76 -24.28 0.01
CA GLY A 54 -9.80 -24.84 0.97
C GLY A 54 -8.45 -24.13 0.87
N GLU A 55 -8.45 -22.83 0.60
CA GLU A 55 -7.23 -22.05 0.52
C GLU A 55 -6.56 -21.97 1.90
N ALA A 56 -5.26 -22.23 1.96
CA ALA A 56 -4.48 -22.02 3.18
C ALA A 56 -4.52 -20.54 3.58
N THR A 57 -4.82 -20.28 4.84
CA THR A 57 -4.80 -18.95 5.45
C THR A 57 -3.73 -18.87 6.50
N TYR A 58 -3.29 -17.66 6.81
CA TYR A 58 -2.40 -17.44 7.94
C TYR A 58 -2.66 -16.06 8.54
N ASP A 59 -2.57 -16.01 9.86
CA ASP A 59 -2.47 -14.78 10.63
C ASP A 59 -1.08 -14.77 11.26
N VAL A 60 -0.32 -13.69 11.01
CA VAL A 60 1.11 -13.65 11.34
C VAL A 60 1.47 -12.33 11.99
N GLU A 61 2.18 -12.44 13.11
CA GLU A 61 2.78 -11.31 13.81
C GLU A 61 4.30 -11.48 13.83
N GLY A 62 5.01 -10.36 13.79
CA GLY A 62 6.46 -10.40 13.82
C GLY A 62 7.15 -9.10 13.50
N SER A 63 8.47 -9.22 13.40
CA SER A 63 9.39 -8.11 13.21
C SER A 63 10.09 -8.21 11.86
N LEU A 64 9.88 -7.21 10.99
CA LEU A 64 10.66 -7.02 9.77
C LEU A 64 11.95 -6.26 10.07
N ARG A 65 13.09 -6.85 9.72
CA ARG A 65 14.41 -6.22 9.86
C ARG A 65 15.10 -6.13 8.50
N TRP A 66 15.76 -5.00 8.30
CA TRP A 66 16.61 -4.75 7.14
C TRP A 66 18.06 -4.73 7.60
N PHE A 67 18.89 -5.57 7.00
CA PHE A 67 20.33 -5.59 7.23
C PHE A 67 21.04 -5.04 6.00
N LEU A 68 22.00 -4.15 6.22
CA LEU A 68 22.88 -3.66 5.16
C LEU A 68 24.00 -4.68 4.94
N ARG A 69 24.17 -5.09 3.68
CA ARG A 69 25.23 -5.96 3.19
C ARG A 69 26.23 -5.09 2.42
N GLY A 70 27.27 -4.64 3.10
CA GLY A 70 28.33 -3.81 2.53
C GLY A 70 28.45 -2.48 3.24
N ASN A 71 29.33 -1.63 2.72
CA ASN A 71 29.61 -0.33 3.29
C ASN A 71 28.96 0.75 2.44
N LEU A 72 28.20 1.62 3.09
CA LEU A 72 27.75 2.88 2.54
C LEU A 72 28.44 4.01 3.29
N SER A 73 28.61 5.16 2.66
CA SER A 73 28.97 6.36 3.41
C SER A 73 27.85 6.70 4.41
N SER A 74 28.20 7.44 5.47
CA SER A 74 27.21 7.84 6.49
C SER A 74 26.03 8.65 5.92
N THR A 75 26.23 9.35 4.80
CA THR A 75 25.16 10.10 4.12
C THR A 75 24.22 9.17 3.37
N GLU A 76 24.77 8.21 2.62
CA GLU A 76 24.00 7.21 1.86
C GLU A 76 23.21 6.30 2.80
N GLU A 77 23.84 5.82 3.90
CA GLU A 77 23.17 4.98 4.89
C GLU A 77 21.96 5.71 5.50
N LYS A 78 22.12 6.99 5.85
CA LYS A 78 21.00 7.81 6.35
C LYS A 78 19.92 8.02 5.30
N ALA A 79 20.27 8.22 4.03
CA ALA A 79 19.29 8.34 2.95
C ALA A 79 18.50 7.03 2.79
N LEU A 80 19.20 5.89 2.76
CA LEU A 80 18.61 4.56 2.66
C LEU A 80 17.69 4.26 3.85
N GLN A 81 18.14 4.51 5.08
CA GLN A 81 17.34 4.27 6.28
C GLN A 81 16.04 5.07 6.24
N ARG A 82 16.10 6.35 5.89
CA ARG A 82 14.90 7.20 5.78
C ARG A 82 13.95 6.68 4.69
N PHE A 83 14.49 6.29 3.53
CA PHE A 83 13.71 5.69 2.45
C PHE A 83 13.02 4.40 2.90
N LEU A 84 13.73 3.47 3.53
CA LEU A 84 13.18 2.18 3.97
C LEU A 84 12.12 2.30 5.05
N VAL A 85 12.32 3.19 6.03
CA VAL A 85 11.30 3.45 7.07
C VAL A 85 10.00 3.87 6.42
N GLN A 86 10.06 4.80 5.46
CA GLN A 86 8.84 5.28 4.83
C GLN A 86 8.26 4.30 3.80
N LEU A 87 9.10 3.57 3.06
CA LEU A 87 8.64 2.50 2.17
C LEU A 87 7.91 1.40 2.94
N THR A 88 8.39 1.06 4.15
CA THR A 88 7.71 0.12 5.05
C THR A 88 6.38 0.70 5.51
N GLY A 89 6.34 1.98 5.91
CA GLY A 89 5.09 2.66 6.26
C GLY A 89 4.08 2.72 5.13
N PHE A 90 4.53 2.94 3.90
CA PHE A 90 3.70 2.88 2.71
C PHE A 90 3.12 1.49 2.49
N SER A 91 3.93 0.45 2.71
CA SER A 91 3.51 -0.94 2.55
C SER A 91 2.41 -1.32 3.55
N VAL A 92 2.41 -0.75 4.75
CA VAL A 92 1.33 -0.98 5.73
C VAL A 92 0.08 -0.12 5.43
N LEU A 93 0.26 1.12 4.97
CA LEU A 93 -0.84 2.05 4.72
C LEU A 93 -1.63 1.75 3.42
N LEU A 94 -0.94 1.64 2.29
CA LEU A 94 -1.52 1.56 0.94
C LEU A 94 -1.15 0.26 0.21
N GLY A 95 0.02 -0.29 0.52
CA GLY A 95 0.54 -1.51 -0.10
C GLY A 95 0.19 -2.77 0.68
N GLY A 96 1.12 -3.72 0.68
CA GLY A 96 1.13 -4.85 1.61
C GLY A 96 2.22 -5.85 1.25
N PHE A 97 2.32 -6.90 2.06
CA PHE A 97 3.26 -7.99 1.84
C PHE A 97 2.52 -9.23 1.35
N GLY A 98 3.16 -10.03 0.49
CA GLY A 98 2.63 -11.32 0.03
C GLY A 98 1.68 -11.23 -1.17
N LYS A 99 0.73 -12.17 -1.26
CA LYS A 99 -0.32 -12.19 -2.29
C LYS A 99 -1.55 -11.43 -1.82
N SER A 100 -2.43 -11.08 -2.76
CA SER A 100 -3.76 -10.48 -2.48
C SER A 100 -3.81 -9.14 -1.74
N TRP A 101 -2.67 -8.50 -1.46
CA TRP A 101 -2.62 -7.22 -0.73
C TRP A 101 -3.31 -6.03 -1.40
N ARG A 102 -3.65 -6.12 -2.69
CA ARG A 102 -4.35 -5.04 -3.42
C ARG A 102 -5.85 -4.92 -3.04
N ARG A 103 -6.36 -5.83 -2.21
CA ARG A 103 -7.76 -5.87 -1.77
C ARG A 103 -7.81 -5.94 -0.24
N ALA A 104 -8.80 -5.32 0.36
CA ALA A 104 -9.12 -5.52 1.77
C ALA A 104 -9.60 -6.95 2.02
N ASP A 105 -9.32 -7.50 3.20
CA ASP A 105 -9.73 -8.85 3.57
C ASP A 105 -11.26 -8.97 3.66
N HIS A 106 -11.87 -9.69 2.72
CA HIS A 106 -13.32 -9.81 2.67
C HIS A 106 -13.89 -10.61 3.85
N ARG A 107 -13.09 -11.42 4.55
CA ARG A 107 -13.55 -12.09 5.78
C ARG A 107 -13.88 -11.09 6.88
N LEU A 108 -13.14 -9.97 6.91
CA LEU A 108 -13.25 -8.93 7.93
C LEU A 108 -14.25 -7.84 7.54
N PHE A 109 -14.30 -7.48 6.26
CA PHE A 109 -14.94 -6.24 5.83
C PHE A 109 -16.15 -6.43 4.89
N TYR A 110 -16.39 -7.65 4.40
CA TYR A 110 -17.49 -7.94 3.49
C TYR A 110 -17.80 -9.44 3.49
N SER A 111 -18.06 -10.00 4.68
CA SER A 111 -18.20 -11.44 4.90
C SER A 111 -19.38 -12.04 4.12
N GLN A 112 -20.44 -11.25 3.90
CA GLN A 112 -21.59 -11.60 3.07
C GLN A 112 -21.22 -11.91 1.61
N TYR A 113 -20.04 -11.49 1.15
CA TYR A 113 -19.53 -11.93 -0.15
C TYR A 113 -19.49 -13.44 -0.26
N TYR A 114 -19.26 -14.16 0.84
CA TYR A 114 -19.18 -15.62 0.84
C TYR A 114 -20.54 -16.31 0.99
N ASP A 115 -21.62 -15.54 1.13
CA ASP A 115 -22.97 -16.09 1.17
C ASP A 115 -23.33 -16.67 -0.21
N GLY A 116 -24.04 -17.79 -0.20
CA GLY A 116 -24.62 -18.39 -1.40
C GLY A 116 -23.66 -19.17 -2.29
N GLY A 117 -22.45 -19.51 -1.84
CA GLY A 117 -21.64 -20.53 -2.51
C GLY A 117 -20.13 -20.45 -2.29
N ARG A 118 -19.44 -21.42 -2.88
CA ARG A 118 -17.98 -21.56 -2.80
C ARG A 118 -17.30 -20.46 -3.61
N LYS A 119 -16.64 -19.52 -2.94
CA LYS A 119 -15.99 -18.34 -3.55
C LYS A 119 -14.54 -18.22 -3.10
N PRO A 120 -13.63 -17.72 -3.95
CA PRO A 120 -12.21 -17.64 -3.60
C PRO A 120 -11.98 -16.63 -2.47
N LEU A 121 -11.00 -16.92 -1.62
CA LEU A 121 -10.56 -15.97 -0.58
C LEU A 121 -9.99 -14.68 -1.22
N ILE A 122 -10.49 -13.53 -0.80
CA ILE A 122 -10.04 -12.22 -1.32
C ILE A 122 -9.44 -11.36 -0.20
N GLY A 123 -8.27 -10.82 -0.51
CA GLY A 123 -7.63 -9.76 0.26
C GLY A 123 -6.70 -10.25 1.35
N CYS A 124 -6.13 -9.29 2.08
CA CYS A 124 -5.40 -9.50 3.31
C CYS A 124 -5.46 -8.20 4.12
N GLN A 125 -5.08 -8.23 5.40
CA GLN A 125 -5.02 -7.06 6.25
C GLN A 125 -3.63 -6.93 6.89
N TRP A 126 -3.09 -5.71 6.93
CA TRP A 126 -1.83 -5.42 7.62
C TRP A 126 -2.04 -4.25 8.57
N GLY A 127 -1.43 -4.34 9.74
CA GLY A 127 -1.47 -3.31 10.76
C GLY A 127 -0.16 -3.24 11.52
N TRP A 128 0.05 -2.14 12.22
CA TRP A 128 1.15 -2.05 13.16
C TRP A 128 0.75 -2.67 14.49
N GLN A 129 1.72 -3.23 15.21
CA GLN A 129 1.50 -3.75 16.56
C GLN A 129 2.60 -3.29 17.52
N GLY A 130 2.34 -3.45 18.82
CA GLY A 130 3.29 -3.18 19.90
C GLY A 130 3.97 -1.80 19.81
N ASN A 131 5.30 -1.78 19.78
CA ASN A 131 6.06 -0.53 19.72
C ASN A 131 5.92 0.21 18.38
N SER A 132 5.71 -0.51 17.28
CA SER A 132 5.51 0.09 15.96
C SER A 132 4.15 0.80 15.89
N LEU A 133 3.12 0.24 16.54
CA LEU A 133 1.81 0.91 16.70
C LEU A 133 1.97 2.29 17.37
N ASN A 134 2.78 2.35 18.43
CA ASN A 134 3.03 3.59 19.18
C ASN A 134 3.84 4.62 18.38
N ARG A 135 4.80 4.16 17.56
CA ARG A 135 5.79 4.99 16.88
C ARG A 135 5.34 5.42 15.48
N ASP A 136 4.87 4.46 14.68
CA ASP A 136 4.75 4.58 13.23
C ASP A 136 3.34 4.98 12.80
N ALA A 137 2.30 4.53 13.53
CA ALA A 137 0.91 4.95 13.30
C ALA A 137 0.68 6.46 13.53
N ARG A 138 1.63 7.15 14.17
CA ARG A 138 1.60 8.62 14.34
C ARG A 138 1.66 9.39 13.03
N SER A 139 2.28 8.80 12.01
CA SER A 139 2.32 9.40 10.66
C SER A 139 0.92 9.49 10.04
N PHE A 140 -0.03 8.75 10.62
CA PHE A 140 -1.36 8.48 10.09
C PHE A 140 -2.45 8.89 11.09
N GLN A 141 -2.32 10.05 11.75
CA GLN A 141 -3.34 10.55 12.69
C GLN A 141 -4.49 11.31 12.00
N LYS A 142 -4.30 11.74 10.77
CA LYS A 142 -5.26 12.50 9.97
C LYS A 142 -5.20 12.02 8.52
N ILE A 143 -6.36 11.71 7.92
CA ILE A 143 -6.41 11.15 6.57
C ILE A 143 -5.86 12.14 5.52
N GLU A 144 -5.99 13.44 5.77
CA GLU A 144 -5.47 14.50 4.90
C GLU A 144 -3.93 14.52 4.85
N ARG A 145 -3.24 13.80 5.75
CA ARG A 145 -1.78 13.67 5.75
C ARG A 145 -1.28 12.52 4.86
N VAL A 146 -2.18 11.73 4.27
CA VAL A 146 -1.80 10.64 3.35
C VAL A 146 -1.04 11.19 2.14
N GLY A 147 -1.49 12.31 1.56
CA GLY A 147 -0.79 12.99 0.46
C GLY A 147 0.62 13.43 0.83
N ASP A 148 0.78 14.17 1.93
CA ASP A 148 2.08 14.59 2.47
C ASP A 148 3.02 13.41 2.72
N PHE A 149 2.46 12.28 3.18
CA PHE A 149 3.22 11.06 3.40
C PHE A 149 3.75 10.49 2.08
N ILE A 150 2.91 10.42 1.03
CA ILE A 150 3.32 9.96 -0.30
C ILE A 150 4.40 10.88 -0.87
N ASP A 151 4.23 12.20 -0.79
CA ASP A 151 5.22 13.17 -1.25
C ASP A 151 6.54 13.04 -0.49
N GLY A 152 6.49 12.86 0.83
CA GLY A 152 7.68 12.57 1.62
C GLY A 152 8.43 11.31 1.15
N LEU A 153 7.70 10.27 0.69
CA LEU A 153 8.32 9.05 0.17
C LEU A 153 8.94 9.29 -1.20
N ARG A 154 8.31 10.09 -2.06
CA ARG A 154 8.93 10.53 -3.31
C ARG A 154 10.22 11.29 -3.04
N GLU A 155 10.22 12.25 -2.13
CA GLU A 155 11.45 13.00 -1.80
C GLU A 155 12.55 12.08 -1.28
N ARG A 156 12.25 11.15 -0.38
CA ARG A 156 13.24 10.20 0.14
C ARG A 156 13.72 9.20 -0.92
N SER A 157 12.88 8.91 -1.91
CA SER A 157 13.26 8.12 -3.09
C SER A 157 14.20 8.92 -4.02
N ARG A 158 13.96 10.23 -4.21
CA ARG A 158 14.87 11.12 -4.95
C ARG A 158 16.23 11.24 -4.25
N ASP A 159 16.22 11.45 -2.94
CA ASP A 159 17.44 11.49 -2.11
C ASP A 159 18.26 10.21 -2.29
N TRP A 160 17.61 9.04 -2.23
CA TRP A 160 18.26 7.76 -2.43
C TRP A 160 18.87 7.65 -3.83
N LEU A 161 18.09 7.90 -4.89
CA LEU A 161 18.59 7.83 -6.28
C LEU A 161 19.79 8.75 -6.50
N ARG A 162 19.70 10.01 -6.06
CA ARG A 162 20.81 10.97 -6.14
C ARG A 162 22.04 10.50 -5.37
N SER A 163 21.86 9.94 -4.16
CA SER A 163 22.98 9.43 -3.37
C SER A 163 23.74 8.31 -4.06
N GLN A 164 23.05 7.57 -4.95
CA GLN A 164 23.62 6.48 -5.74
C GLN A 164 24.01 6.92 -7.16
N ASN A 165 24.00 8.23 -7.45
CA ASN A 165 24.29 8.82 -8.76
C ASN A 165 23.36 8.35 -9.90
N HIS A 166 22.14 7.90 -9.58
CA HIS A 166 21.14 7.58 -10.59
C HIS A 166 20.46 8.86 -11.08
N PRO A 167 20.27 9.04 -12.40
CA PRO A 167 19.58 10.19 -12.95
C PRO A 167 18.10 10.18 -12.57
N LEU A 168 17.55 11.37 -12.31
CA LEU A 168 16.11 11.60 -12.21
C LEU A 168 15.57 11.98 -13.59
N ASN A 169 14.42 11.44 -13.96
CA ASN A 169 13.73 11.76 -15.21
C ASN A 169 12.21 11.67 -14.99
N GLU A 170 11.67 12.58 -14.18
CA GLU A 170 10.23 12.62 -13.88
C GLU A 170 9.35 12.97 -15.09
N ALA A 171 9.92 13.59 -16.12
CA ALA A 171 9.20 13.88 -17.36
C ALA A 171 8.95 12.61 -18.19
N GLN A 172 9.77 11.57 -18.01
CA GLN A 172 9.63 10.28 -18.67
C GLN A 172 9.73 9.16 -17.63
N PRO A 173 8.73 9.05 -16.72
CA PRO A 173 8.73 8.01 -15.72
C PRO A 173 8.57 6.65 -16.40
N ALA A 174 9.06 5.60 -15.74
CA ALA A 174 8.93 4.22 -16.19
C ALA A 174 7.49 3.90 -16.61
N ASP A 175 7.35 3.25 -17.78
CA ASP A 175 6.06 2.83 -18.32
C ASP A 175 5.50 1.58 -17.62
N TRP A 176 5.36 1.69 -16.30
CA TRP A 176 4.77 0.66 -15.46
C TRP A 176 3.39 1.13 -15.03
N ARG A 177 2.43 0.20 -15.02
CA ARG A 177 1.09 0.45 -14.46
C ARG A 177 1.17 1.06 -13.07
N GLU A 178 2.05 0.52 -12.22
CA GLU A 178 2.18 0.91 -10.81
C GLU A 178 3.34 1.92 -10.60
N SER A 179 3.63 2.74 -11.62
CA SER A 179 4.59 3.85 -11.51
C SER A 179 3.94 4.99 -10.73
N TRP A 180 4.48 5.29 -9.54
CA TRP A 180 3.94 6.32 -8.66
C TRP A 180 4.41 7.68 -9.16
N HIS A 181 3.63 8.30 -10.06
CA HIS A 181 3.83 9.66 -10.59
C HIS A 181 2.51 10.44 -10.44
N PRO A 182 2.50 11.76 -10.11
CA PRO A 182 1.26 12.49 -9.82
C PRO A 182 0.25 12.42 -10.96
N GLY A 183 0.73 12.49 -12.20
CA GLY A 183 -0.13 12.31 -13.39
C GLY A 183 -0.50 10.86 -13.75
N ARG A 184 -0.19 9.85 -12.93
CA ARG A 184 -0.42 8.41 -13.25
C ARG A 184 -1.11 7.62 -12.15
N VAL A 185 -1.17 8.12 -10.92
CA VAL A 185 -1.89 7.46 -9.83
C VAL A 185 -2.63 8.50 -9.00
N GLN A 186 -3.86 8.17 -8.62
CA GLN A 186 -4.64 8.96 -7.67
C GLN A 186 -4.91 8.13 -6.43
N VAL A 187 -4.85 8.79 -5.26
CA VAL A 187 -5.23 8.20 -3.99
C VAL A 187 -6.46 8.94 -3.48
N TRP A 188 -7.51 8.18 -3.24
CA TRP A 188 -8.78 8.66 -2.69
C TRP A 188 -8.99 8.04 -1.33
N GLY A 189 -9.65 8.75 -0.41
CA GLY A 189 -10.01 8.14 0.85
C GLY A 189 -11.12 8.83 1.61
N ARG A 190 -11.72 8.06 2.53
CA ARG A 190 -12.72 8.49 3.51
C ARG A 190 -12.45 7.85 4.87
N VAL A 191 -13.18 8.29 5.88
CA VAL A 191 -13.19 7.64 7.19
C VAL A 191 -14.39 6.71 7.26
N ALA A 192 -14.14 5.41 7.39
CA ALA A 192 -15.17 4.43 7.75
C ALA A 192 -15.28 4.34 9.28
N GLU A 193 -16.49 4.31 9.81
CA GLU A 193 -16.74 4.32 11.26
C GLU A 193 -16.43 2.98 11.94
N ASP A 194 -16.58 1.89 11.18
CA ASP A 194 -16.26 0.52 11.58
C ASP A 194 -15.94 -0.39 10.37
N ALA A 195 -15.82 -1.70 10.61
CA ALA A 195 -15.49 -2.68 9.59
C ALA A 195 -16.63 -2.96 8.60
N GLU A 196 -17.87 -2.65 8.96
CA GLU A 196 -19.06 -2.85 8.11
C GLU A 196 -19.34 -1.61 7.25
N ASP A 197 -18.82 -0.44 7.65
CA ASP A 197 -18.98 0.85 6.95
C ASP A 197 -18.01 1.05 5.75
N SER A 198 -17.63 -0.04 5.06
CA SER A 198 -16.86 0.07 3.81
C SER A 198 -17.78 0.37 2.64
N GLU A 199 -17.64 1.55 2.06
CA GLU A 199 -18.42 1.96 0.90
C GLU A 199 -17.88 1.27 -0.36
N ALA A 200 -16.56 1.33 -0.55
CA ALA A 200 -15.94 0.95 -1.81
C ALA A 200 -15.87 -0.56 -2.02
N ILE A 201 -15.91 -1.38 -0.97
CA ILE A 201 -15.81 -2.85 -1.11
C ILE A 201 -16.97 -3.40 -1.95
N SER A 202 -18.16 -2.81 -1.82
CA SER A 202 -19.35 -3.19 -2.58
C SER A 202 -19.16 -2.98 -4.08
N TRP A 203 -18.53 -1.88 -4.50
CA TRP A 203 -18.30 -1.53 -5.91
C TRP A 203 -17.42 -2.53 -6.66
N PHE A 204 -16.65 -3.36 -5.94
CA PHE A 204 -15.87 -4.45 -6.52
C PHE A 204 -16.73 -5.63 -6.95
N HIS A 205 -17.98 -5.69 -6.51
CA HIS A 205 -18.91 -6.80 -6.74
C HIS A 205 -20.24 -6.37 -7.37
N GLU A 206 -20.65 -5.14 -7.11
CA GLU A 206 -21.96 -4.59 -7.46
C GLU A 206 -21.83 -3.26 -8.22
N PRO A 207 -22.91 -2.76 -8.85
CA PRO A 207 -22.93 -1.43 -9.44
C PRO A 207 -22.71 -0.33 -8.38
N TYR A 208 -21.86 0.65 -8.67
CA TYR A 208 -21.67 1.83 -7.81
C TYR A 208 -22.75 2.90 -8.07
N GLN A 209 -23.40 2.82 -9.23
CA GLN A 209 -24.63 3.53 -9.58
C GLN A 209 -25.54 2.62 -10.39
N PRO A 210 -26.86 2.91 -10.52
CA PRO A 210 -27.77 2.12 -11.34
C PRO A 210 -27.26 1.94 -12.78
N GLY A 211 -26.87 0.71 -13.12
CA GLY A 211 -26.34 0.37 -14.46
C GLY A 211 -24.84 0.65 -14.67
N GLU A 212 -24.15 1.23 -13.69
CA GLU A 212 -22.72 1.51 -13.77
C GLU A 212 -21.91 0.67 -12.77
N THR A 213 -20.95 -0.12 -13.27
CA THR A 213 -20.14 -0.99 -12.43
C THR A 213 -18.68 -1.00 -12.86
N ILE A 214 -17.79 -1.08 -11.87
CA ILE A 214 -16.38 -1.35 -12.09
C ILE A 214 -16.05 -2.83 -11.84
N ALA A 215 -16.98 -3.66 -11.37
CA ALA A 215 -16.76 -5.07 -11.06
C ALA A 215 -16.39 -5.88 -12.32
N ARG A 216 -15.35 -6.72 -12.22
CA ARG A 216 -14.85 -7.59 -13.31
C ARG A 216 -14.44 -6.84 -14.58
N THR A 217 -13.97 -5.60 -14.42
CA THR A 217 -13.49 -4.75 -15.51
C THR A 217 -11.97 -4.66 -15.51
N ASP A 218 -11.38 -3.91 -16.44
CA ASP A 218 -9.94 -3.66 -16.45
C ASP A 218 -9.49 -2.83 -15.23
N LEU A 219 -10.41 -2.10 -14.59
CA LEU A 219 -10.15 -1.34 -13.38
C LEU A 219 -10.03 -2.26 -12.17
N THR A 220 -10.99 -3.15 -11.93
CA THR A 220 -10.98 -4.07 -10.76
C THR A 220 -10.27 -5.40 -11.04
N GLY A 221 -9.96 -5.69 -12.30
CA GLY A 221 -9.36 -6.93 -12.77
C GLY A 221 -10.41 -7.95 -13.21
N LYS A 222 -9.98 -8.85 -14.09
CA LYS A 222 -10.75 -9.99 -14.59
C LYS A 222 -9.82 -11.20 -14.73
N VAL A 223 -10.35 -12.35 -15.15
CA VAL A 223 -9.52 -13.56 -15.35
C VAL A 223 -8.32 -13.22 -16.24
N SER A 224 -7.12 -13.57 -15.77
CA SER A 224 -5.83 -13.30 -16.43
C SER A 224 -5.42 -11.83 -16.54
N GLN A 225 -6.12 -10.90 -15.90
CA GLN A 225 -5.77 -9.48 -15.91
C GLN A 225 -5.83 -8.85 -14.51
N VAL A 226 -4.68 -8.36 -14.05
CA VAL A 226 -4.59 -7.64 -12.77
C VAL A 226 -5.21 -6.24 -12.93
N GLY A 227 -6.13 -5.90 -12.03
CA GLY A 227 -6.78 -4.60 -12.00
C GLY A 227 -5.83 -3.42 -11.75
N ARG A 228 -6.34 -2.24 -12.07
CA ARG A 228 -5.71 -0.92 -11.92
C ARG A 228 -6.15 -0.16 -10.66
N ILE A 229 -6.98 -0.74 -9.81
CA ILE A 229 -7.35 -0.15 -8.52
C ILE A 229 -6.93 -1.06 -7.37
N TRP A 230 -6.44 -0.47 -6.28
CA TRP A 230 -6.23 -1.12 -4.99
C TRP A 230 -7.25 -0.57 -4.00
N HIS A 231 -7.68 -1.41 -3.06
CA HIS A 231 -8.60 -1.04 -1.98
C HIS A 231 -8.04 -1.48 -0.64
N ARG A 232 -7.97 -0.55 0.32
CA ARG A 232 -7.46 -0.77 1.66
C ARG A 232 -8.40 -0.19 2.72
N LEU A 233 -8.56 -0.92 3.81
CA LEU A 233 -9.16 -0.46 5.05
C LEU A 233 -8.05 -0.43 6.11
N TYR A 234 -7.30 0.68 6.17
CA TYR A 234 -6.21 0.81 7.13
C TYR A 234 -6.78 1.14 8.53
N PRO A 235 -6.42 0.41 9.59
CA PRO A 235 -7.01 0.61 10.91
C PRO A 235 -6.60 1.98 11.47
N PHE A 236 -7.57 2.80 11.86
CA PHE A 236 -7.26 4.08 12.49
C PHE A 236 -6.85 3.85 13.94
N VAL A 237 -5.61 4.25 14.23
CA VAL A 237 -5.01 4.14 15.56
C VAL A 237 -4.94 5.53 16.17
N ARG A 238 -5.58 5.73 17.31
CA ARG A 238 -5.44 6.98 18.07
C ARG A 238 -4.16 6.94 18.86
N VAL A 239 -3.20 7.84 18.56
CA VAL A 239 -1.95 7.92 19.32
C VAL A 239 -1.99 9.10 20.27
N LYS A 240 -1.88 8.82 21.57
CA LYS A 240 -1.85 9.84 22.63
C LYS A 240 -0.44 10.00 23.18
N LYS A 241 -0.06 11.24 23.45
CA LYS A 241 1.14 11.56 24.24
C LYS A 241 0.80 11.43 25.72
N VAL A 242 1.50 10.54 26.41
CA VAL A 242 1.38 10.33 27.85
C VAL A 242 2.63 10.91 28.51
N ALA A 243 2.43 11.67 29.59
CA ALA A 243 3.52 12.16 30.40
C ALA A 243 4.25 10.97 31.02
N ALA A 244 5.54 10.83 30.72
CA ALA A 244 6.41 9.83 31.30
C ALA A 244 7.79 10.48 31.52
N THR A 245 8.43 10.13 32.63
CA THR A 245 9.77 10.62 33.00
C THR A 245 10.78 9.54 32.63
N PRO A 246 11.90 9.86 31.93
CA PRO A 246 12.40 11.18 31.56
C PRO A 246 11.95 11.69 30.18
N LYS A 247 11.26 10.88 29.36
CA LYS A 247 10.79 11.29 28.02
C LYS A 247 9.32 10.93 27.83
N PRO A 248 8.53 11.80 27.18
CA PRO A 248 7.14 11.52 26.89
C PRO A 248 7.00 10.22 26.09
N LYS A 249 6.07 9.38 26.52
CA LYS A 249 5.74 8.12 25.84
C LYS A 249 4.53 8.35 24.96
N PHE A 250 4.54 7.74 23.78
CA PHE A 250 3.36 7.70 22.91
C PHE A 250 2.71 6.33 23.05
N VAL A 251 1.38 6.33 23.13
CA VAL A 251 0.58 5.11 23.24
C VAL A 251 -0.49 5.14 22.16
N GLY A 252 -0.40 4.18 21.25
CA GLY A 252 -1.42 3.90 20.24
C GLY A 252 -2.53 3.05 20.82
N THR A 253 -3.76 3.39 20.49
CA THR A 253 -4.95 2.60 20.81
C THR A 253 -5.72 2.42 19.52
N GLU A 254 -5.97 1.17 19.14
CA GLU A 254 -6.83 0.85 18.02
C GLU A 254 -8.23 1.41 18.27
N THR A 255 -8.88 1.83 17.19
CA THR A 255 -10.26 2.29 17.21
C THR A 255 -11.08 1.39 16.31
N THR A 256 -12.40 1.53 16.34
CA THR A 256 -13.26 0.85 15.37
C THR A 256 -13.08 1.42 13.96
N LYS A 257 -12.64 2.67 13.83
CA LYS A 257 -12.60 3.37 12.55
C LYS A 257 -11.49 2.86 11.63
N PHE A 258 -11.71 3.01 10.34
CA PHE A 258 -10.73 2.73 9.29
C PHE A 258 -10.55 3.93 8.37
N TRP A 259 -9.36 4.06 7.81
CA TRP A 259 -9.16 4.83 6.60
C TRP A 259 -9.44 3.93 5.43
N GLU A 260 -10.55 4.17 4.77
CA GLU A 260 -10.88 3.49 3.54
C GLU A 260 -10.20 4.23 2.39
N LEU A 261 -9.27 3.54 1.72
CA LEU A 261 -8.35 4.11 0.74
C LEU A 261 -8.49 3.37 -0.59
N LEU A 262 -8.61 4.13 -1.68
CA LEU A 262 -8.52 3.64 -3.05
C LEU A 262 -7.25 4.20 -3.70
N THR A 263 -6.43 3.32 -4.27
CA THR A 263 -5.30 3.72 -5.11
C THR A 263 -5.62 3.34 -6.55
N ILE A 264 -5.79 4.33 -7.43
CA ILE A 264 -6.26 4.16 -8.79
C ILE A 264 -5.13 4.51 -9.76
N PHE A 265 -4.79 3.59 -10.66
CA PHE A 265 -3.84 3.77 -11.76
C PHE A 265 -4.61 3.92 -13.08
N PRO A 266 -5.24 5.08 -13.34
CA PRO A 266 -6.15 5.24 -14.46
C PRO A 266 -5.47 4.95 -15.80
N ASP A 267 -6.27 4.52 -16.75
CA ASP A 267 -5.94 4.51 -18.17
C ASP A 267 -6.91 5.44 -18.93
N ASP A 268 -6.74 5.53 -20.25
CA ASP A 268 -7.56 6.41 -21.09
C ASP A 268 -8.97 5.85 -21.37
N SER A 269 -9.35 4.74 -20.71
CA SER A 269 -10.66 4.12 -20.92
C SER A 269 -11.78 5.05 -20.47
N ARG A 270 -12.95 4.93 -21.14
CA ARG A 270 -14.17 5.64 -20.73
C ARG A 270 -14.56 5.28 -19.29
N LEU A 271 -14.48 3.99 -18.96
CA LEU A 271 -14.80 3.47 -17.63
C LEU A 271 -13.96 4.12 -16.52
N ALA A 272 -12.64 4.22 -16.70
CA ALA A 272 -11.77 4.84 -15.70
C ALA A 272 -12.14 6.33 -15.50
N ARG A 273 -12.45 7.04 -16.58
CA ARG A 273 -12.87 8.45 -16.52
C ARG A 273 -14.23 8.63 -15.82
N GLU A 274 -15.22 7.81 -16.15
CA GLU A 274 -16.56 7.87 -15.54
C GLU A 274 -16.50 7.57 -14.04
N PHE A 275 -15.74 6.55 -13.64
CA PHE A 275 -15.59 6.23 -12.22
C PHE A 275 -14.84 7.33 -11.44
N LEU A 276 -13.81 7.95 -12.04
CA LEU A 276 -13.11 9.08 -11.42
C LEU A 276 -14.00 10.33 -11.33
N ASP A 277 -14.84 10.58 -12.34
CA ASP A 277 -15.82 11.67 -12.32
C ASP A 277 -16.82 11.47 -11.18
N TYR A 278 -17.38 10.26 -11.05
CA TYR A 278 -18.25 9.88 -9.94
C TYR A 278 -17.61 10.15 -8.56
N LEU A 279 -16.34 9.78 -8.36
CA LEU A 279 -15.64 10.05 -7.10
C LEU A 279 -15.48 11.55 -6.81
N GLU A 280 -15.20 12.36 -7.84
CA GLU A 280 -14.97 13.80 -7.70
C GLU A 280 -16.27 14.58 -7.48
N THR A 281 -17.32 14.26 -8.26
CA THR A 281 -18.59 15.00 -8.26
C THR A 281 -19.51 14.56 -7.14
N GLU A 282 -19.73 13.25 -6.98
CA GLU A 282 -20.71 12.73 -6.02
C GLU A 282 -20.13 12.53 -4.62
N ARG A 283 -18.79 12.35 -4.52
CA ARG A 283 -18.07 12.13 -3.26
C ARG A 283 -18.77 11.11 -2.35
N PRO A 284 -19.07 9.91 -2.88
CA PRO A 284 -19.82 8.89 -2.15
C PRO A 284 -19.16 8.57 -0.81
N GLY A 285 -19.95 8.41 0.25
CA GLY A 285 -19.44 8.18 1.60
C GLY A 285 -18.45 9.25 2.11
N GLY A 286 -18.33 10.40 1.45
CA GLY A 286 -17.33 11.43 1.78
C GLY A 286 -15.92 11.11 1.29
N PHE A 287 -15.76 10.28 0.25
CA PHE A 287 -14.47 10.11 -0.43
C PHE A 287 -13.93 11.47 -0.91
N GLN A 288 -12.65 11.70 -0.67
CA GLN A 288 -11.91 12.86 -1.16
C GLN A 288 -10.60 12.42 -1.78
N ARG A 289 -10.14 13.18 -2.78
CA ARG A 289 -8.82 12.97 -3.37
C ARG A 289 -7.74 13.44 -2.40
N LEU A 290 -6.89 12.51 -1.98
CA LEU A 290 -5.80 12.73 -1.02
C LEU A 290 -4.46 12.99 -1.72
N TRP A 291 -4.29 12.51 -2.96
CA TRP A 291 -3.07 12.66 -3.75
C TRP A 291 -3.33 12.38 -5.24
N GLY A 292 -2.53 12.98 -6.13
CA GLY A 292 -2.59 12.79 -7.59
C GLY A 292 -3.49 13.79 -8.31
#